data_AF-A0A535SZQ2-F1
#
_entry.id   AF-A0A535SZQ2-F1
#
_cell.length_a   1.000
_cell.length_b   1.000
_cell.length_c   1.000
_cell.angle_alpha   90.00
_cell.angle_beta   90.00
_cell.angle_gamma   90.00
#
_symmetry.space_group_name_H-M   'P 1'
#
loop_
_entity.id
_entity.type
_entity.pdbx_description
1 polymer ?
#
loop_
_entity_poly.entity_id
_entity_poly.type
_entity_poly.pdbx_seq_one_letter_code
_entity_poly.pdbx_strand_id
1 'polypeptide(L)'
;MSTEIPPSRALSEALQILATEHWSLLATRALTYQESLGRVNMFLTILSGAVIALALVAQADHFGAAFISIAIFMLAVVLVTGVFTVARLMALNRDDFRWVLAMNRIRNAYLDLHPELEPHFTTSSYDDLPGALQTLGIERTGADRLGSVFHGLQTLPGMLSVIVASVAGAIGGLIAIGFGAPVVVVLLTGIIGFVIAFLLLAVWGRRAVRSLDPGLQPRFPSPPKPPTS
;
A
#
# COMPACT_ATOMS: atom_id res chain seq x y z
N MET A 1 41.93 -33.62 -9.60
CA MET A 1 40.80 -34.20 -8.85
C MET A 1 40.68 -33.36 -7.59
N SER A 2 39.95 -32.24 -7.66
CA SER A 2 39.82 -31.30 -6.55
C SER A 2 38.93 -31.94 -5.49
N THR A 3 39.52 -32.28 -4.35
CA THR A 3 38.79 -32.73 -3.17
C THR A 3 38.03 -31.53 -2.61
N GLU A 4 36.79 -31.32 -3.05
CA GLU A 4 35.85 -30.47 -2.32
C GLU A 4 35.65 -31.11 -0.95
N ILE A 5 36.27 -30.51 0.06
CA ILE A 5 36.00 -30.86 1.46
C ILE A 5 34.56 -30.41 1.71
N PRO A 6 33.66 -31.33 2.11
CA PRO A 6 32.28 -30.96 2.39
C PRO A 6 32.25 -29.83 3.43
N PRO A 7 31.33 -28.86 3.32
CA PRO A 7 31.22 -27.78 4.29
C PRO A 7 31.12 -28.35 5.70
N SER A 8 31.73 -27.67 6.67
CA SER A 8 31.62 -28.08 8.07
C SER A 8 30.14 -28.20 8.45
N ARG A 9 29.77 -29.22 9.23
CA ARG A 9 28.35 -29.46 9.60
C ARG A 9 27.66 -28.20 10.12
N ALA A 10 28.37 -27.41 10.92
CA ALA A 10 27.89 -26.13 11.45
C ALA A 10 27.55 -25.10 10.35
N LEU A 11 28.34 -25.02 9.27
CA LEU A 11 28.06 -24.15 8.13
C LEU A 11 26.81 -24.62 7.37
N SER A 12 26.70 -25.93 7.14
CA SER A 12 25.50 -26.49 6.49
C SER A 12 24.23 -26.27 7.31
N GLU A 13 24.31 -26.40 8.64
CA GLU A 13 23.19 -26.14 9.56
C GLU A 13 22.79 -24.66 9.54
N ALA A 14 23.77 -23.75 9.58
CA ALA A 14 23.51 -22.30 9.51
C ALA A 14 22.84 -21.91 8.19
N LEU A 15 23.32 -22.42 7.05
CA LEU A 15 22.70 -22.18 5.74
C LEU A 15 21.27 -22.72 5.67
N GLN A 16 21.00 -23.89 6.27
CA GLN A 16 19.66 -24.46 6.32
C GLN A 16 18.70 -23.62 7.17
N ILE A 17 19.17 -23.11 8.33
CA ILE A 17 18.38 -22.21 9.19
C ILE A 17 18.06 -20.91 8.46
N LEU A 18 19.05 -20.27 7.85
CA LEU A 18 18.86 -19.03 7.09
C LEU A 18 17.93 -19.23 5.89
N ALA A 19 18.08 -20.34 5.16
CA ALA A 19 17.19 -20.67 4.06
C ALA A 19 15.75 -20.88 4.54
N THR A 20 15.56 -21.58 5.65
CA THR A 20 14.23 -21.81 6.25
C THR A 20 13.59 -20.50 6.67
N GLU A 21 14.34 -19.59 7.29
CA GLU A 21 13.86 -18.24 7.63
C GLU A 21 13.50 -17.44 6.37
N HIS A 22 14.31 -17.50 5.31
CA HIS A 22 14.02 -16.83 4.05
C HIS A 22 12.70 -17.32 3.42
N TRP A 23 12.45 -18.63 3.43
CA TRP A 23 11.19 -19.21 2.97
C TRP A 23 10.01 -18.80 3.86
N SER A 24 10.21 -18.72 5.17
CA SER A 24 9.20 -18.21 6.13
C SER A 24 8.80 -16.76 5.82
N LEU A 25 9.77 -15.89 5.53
CA LEU A 25 9.52 -14.50 5.13
C LEU A 25 8.79 -14.41 3.80
N LEU A 26 9.17 -15.22 2.79
CA LEU A 26 8.46 -15.28 1.50
C LEU A 26 7.00 -15.70 1.68
N ALA A 27 6.73 -16.70 2.53
CA ALA A 27 5.38 -17.14 2.84
C ALA A 27 4.56 -16.04 3.55
N THR A 28 5.16 -15.37 4.54
CA THR A 28 4.53 -14.25 5.27
C THR A 28 4.20 -13.09 4.32
N ARG A 29 5.10 -12.78 3.39
CA ARG A 29 4.90 -11.76 2.36
C ARG A 29 3.75 -12.13 1.42
N ALA A 30 3.68 -13.38 0.97
CA ALA A 30 2.57 -13.86 0.16
C ALA A 30 1.22 -13.73 0.88
N LEU A 31 1.15 -14.08 2.18
CA LEU A 31 -0.05 -13.88 3.00
C LEU A 31 -0.44 -12.40 3.13
N THR A 32 0.54 -11.50 3.25
CA THR A 32 0.31 -10.05 3.28
C THR A 32 -0.35 -9.54 1.99
N TYR A 33 0.09 -10.04 0.83
CA TYR A 33 -0.54 -9.74 -0.46
C TYR A 33 -1.95 -10.33 -0.57
N GLN A 34 -2.15 -11.57 -0.12
CA GLN A 34 -3.47 -12.21 -0.12
C GLN A 34 -4.46 -11.45 0.77
N GLU A 35 -4.05 -11.00 1.95
CA GLU A 35 -4.91 -10.14 2.77
C GLU A 35 -5.23 -8.83 2.05
N SER A 36 -4.23 -8.17 1.46
CA SER A 36 -4.42 -6.91 0.73
C SER A 36 -5.44 -7.05 -0.40
N LEU A 37 -5.29 -8.06 -1.25
CA LEU A 37 -6.21 -8.33 -2.36
C LEU A 37 -7.60 -8.74 -1.87
N GLY A 38 -7.68 -9.55 -0.81
CA GLY A 38 -8.94 -9.92 -0.17
C GLY A 38 -9.71 -8.70 0.33
N ARG A 39 -9.03 -7.75 0.99
CA ARG A 39 -9.63 -6.51 1.49
C ARG A 39 -10.13 -5.61 0.36
N VAL A 40 -9.36 -5.47 -0.72
CA VAL A 40 -9.77 -4.71 -1.91
C VAL A 40 -11.00 -5.33 -2.55
N ASN A 41 -10.99 -6.65 -2.78
CA ASN A 41 -12.11 -7.36 -3.39
C ASN A 41 -13.39 -7.24 -2.55
N MET A 42 -13.30 -7.41 -1.22
CA MET A 42 -14.43 -7.22 -0.32
C MET A 42 -15.02 -5.81 -0.45
N PHE A 43 -14.17 -4.78 -0.46
CA PHE A 43 -14.63 -3.40 -0.62
C PHE A 43 -15.29 -3.15 -1.99
N LEU A 44 -14.69 -3.61 -3.08
CA LEU A 44 -15.27 -3.45 -4.43
C LEU A 44 -16.61 -4.18 -4.56
N THR A 45 -16.77 -5.34 -3.93
CA THR A 45 -18.05 -6.06 -3.86
C THR A 45 -19.10 -5.25 -3.08
N ILE A 46 -18.74 -4.70 -1.91
CA ILE A 46 -19.65 -3.86 -1.11
C ILE A 46 -20.05 -2.59 -1.88
N LEU A 47 -19.08 -1.91 -2.49
CA LEU A 47 -19.33 -0.71 -3.30
C LEU A 47 -20.23 -1.02 -4.49
N SER A 48 -19.96 -2.12 -5.21
CA SER A 48 -20.78 -2.54 -6.36
C SER A 48 -22.20 -2.89 -5.93
N GLY A 49 -22.36 -3.66 -4.85
CA GLY A 49 -23.67 -3.99 -4.30
C GLY A 49 -24.45 -2.76 -3.86
N ALA A 50 -23.79 -1.78 -3.24
CA ALA A 50 -24.39 -0.50 -2.88
C ALA A 50 -24.86 0.26 -4.13
N VAL A 51 -24.01 0.41 -5.16
CA VAL A 51 -24.39 1.11 -6.39
C VAL A 51 -25.57 0.42 -7.09
N ILE A 52 -25.58 -0.91 -7.15
CA ILE A 52 -26.70 -1.68 -7.72
C ILE A 52 -27.98 -1.45 -6.92
N ALA A 53 -27.92 -1.52 -5.59
CA ALA A 53 -29.07 -1.26 -4.73
C ALA A 53 -29.59 0.18 -4.89
N LEU A 54 -28.70 1.17 -5.00
CA LEU A 54 -29.12 2.56 -5.29
C LEU A 54 -29.78 2.70 -6.65
N ALA A 55 -29.31 2.00 -7.67
CA ALA A 55 -29.95 2.02 -8.99
C ALA A 55 -31.40 1.49 -8.91
N LEU A 56 -31.63 0.42 -8.14
CA LEU A 56 -32.97 -0.13 -7.93
C LEU A 56 -33.88 0.83 -7.14
N VAL A 57 -33.35 1.45 -6.08
CA VAL A 57 -34.10 2.45 -5.31
C VAL A 57 -34.41 3.69 -6.15
N ALA A 58 -33.47 4.14 -6.98
CA ALA A 58 -33.67 5.25 -7.90
C ALA A 58 -34.77 4.98 -8.93
N GLN A 59 -34.86 3.74 -9.43
CA GLN A 59 -35.95 3.33 -10.33
C GLN A 59 -37.31 3.38 -9.63
N ALA A 60 -37.39 3.00 -8.36
CA ALA A 60 -38.62 2.99 -7.59
C ALA A 60 -39.09 4.39 -7.14
N ASP A 61 -38.17 5.22 -6.66
CA ASP A 61 -38.48 6.54 -6.06
C ASP A 61 -38.26 7.72 -7.03
N HIS A 62 -37.78 7.45 -8.25
CA HIS A 62 -37.49 8.45 -9.28
C HIS A 62 -36.58 9.60 -8.81
N PHE A 63 -35.54 9.25 -8.05
CA PHE A 63 -34.61 10.20 -7.42
C PHE A 63 -35.26 11.16 -6.40
N GLY A 64 -36.36 10.74 -5.77
CA GLY A 64 -37.04 11.48 -4.71
C GLY A 64 -36.30 11.54 -3.37
N ALA A 65 -37.00 12.01 -2.35
CA ALA A 65 -36.42 12.23 -1.02
C ALA A 65 -36.00 10.93 -0.32
N ALA A 66 -36.70 9.82 -0.59
CA ALA A 66 -36.36 8.52 -0.02
C ALA A 66 -35.05 7.99 -0.63
N PHE A 67 -34.88 8.16 -1.95
CA PHE A 67 -33.62 7.85 -2.63
C PHE A 67 -32.45 8.61 -2.01
N ILE A 68 -32.55 9.92 -1.83
CA ILE A 68 -31.45 10.74 -1.28
C ILE A 68 -31.07 10.25 0.12
N SER A 69 -32.06 9.99 0.98
CA SER A 69 -31.84 9.54 2.36
C SER A 69 -31.15 8.17 2.41
N ILE A 70 -31.62 7.21 1.61
CA ILE A 70 -31.04 5.86 1.51
C ILE A 70 -29.64 5.93 0.89
N ALA A 71 -29.45 6.77 -0.14
CA ALA A 71 -28.17 6.97 -0.80
C ALA A 71 -27.10 7.51 0.14
N ILE A 72 -27.40 8.55 0.91
CA ILE A 72 -26.47 9.12 1.89
C ILE A 72 -26.10 8.07 2.94
N PHE A 73 -27.08 7.35 3.49
CA PHE A 73 -26.83 6.30 4.48
C PHE A 73 -25.92 5.20 3.93
N MET A 74 -26.25 4.64 2.77
CA MET A 74 -25.50 3.52 2.23
C MET A 74 -24.10 3.93 1.75
N LEU A 75 -23.97 5.11 1.11
CA LEU A 75 -22.66 5.64 0.74
C LEU A 75 -21.81 5.99 1.96
N ALA A 76 -22.41 6.41 3.08
CA ALA A 76 -21.67 6.61 4.33
C ALA A 76 -21.09 5.29 4.87
N VAL A 77 -21.85 4.19 4.82
CA VAL A 77 -21.34 2.86 5.17
C VAL A 77 -20.19 2.43 4.25
N VAL A 78 -20.35 2.66 2.94
CA VAL A 78 -19.29 2.39 1.94
C VAL A 78 -18.06 3.24 2.22
N LEU A 79 -18.22 4.53 2.52
CA LEU A 79 -17.13 5.45 2.83
C LEU A 79 -16.34 4.97 4.04
N VAL A 80 -17.03 4.67 5.14
CA VAL A 80 -16.40 4.17 6.39
C VAL A 80 -15.64 2.88 6.12
N THR A 81 -16.27 1.92 5.44
CA THR A 81 -15.62 0.66 5.06
C THR A 81 -14.38 0.91 4.21
N GLY A 82 -14.48 1.81 3.24
CA GLY A 82 -13.38 2.20 2.36
C GLY A 82 -12.20 2.82 3.12
N VAL A 83 -12.46 3.71 4.08
CA VAL A 83 -11.42 4.30 4.94
C VAL A 83 -10.69 3.21 5.74
N PHE A 84 -11.42 2.26 6.34
CA PHE A 84 -10.80 1.13 7.05
C PHE A 84 -9.98 0.22 6.13
N THR A 85 -10.46 -0.03 4.91
CA THR A 85 -9.72 -0.80 3.91
C THR A 85 -8.41 -0.10 3.55
N VAL A 86 -8.45 1.20 3.29
CA VAL A 86 -7.23 2.01 3.06
C VAL A 86 -6.31 1.91 4.27
N ALA A 87 -6.81 2.09 5.50
CA ALA A 87 -6.04 1.97 6.74
C ALA A 87 -5.23 0.66 6.80
N ARG A 88 -5.90 -0.45 6.51
CA ARG A 88 -5.31 -1.77 6.57
C ARG A 88 -4.28 -1.96 5.47
N LEU A 89 -4.56 -1.52 4.25
CA LEU A 89 -3.58 -1.56 3.14
C LEU A 89 -2.32 -0.75 3.48
N MET A 90 -2.46 0.40 4.15
CA MET A 90 -1.32 1.18 4.60
C MET A 90 -0.51 0.49 5.71
N ALA A 91 -1.15 -0.29 6.58
CA ALA A 91 -0.46 -1.12 7.56
C ALA A 91 0.27 -2.28 6.87
N LEU A 92 -0.41 -3.02 5.99
CA LEU A 92 0.16 -4.15 5.26
C LEU A 92 1.35 -3.74 4.37
N ASN A 93 1.29 -2.57 3.72
CA ASN A 93 2.45 -2.05 2.99
C ASN A 93 3.65 -1.78 3.91
N ARG A 94 3.43 -1.29 5.14
CA ARG A 94 4.53 -1.10 6.09
C ARG A 94 5.12 -2.43 6.55
N ASP A 95 4.27 -3.45 6.72
CA ASP A 95 4.73 -4.80 7.03
C ASP A 95 5.52 -5.40 5.85
N ASP A 96 5.08 -5.20 4.60
CA ASP A 96 5.82 -5.62 3.40
C ASP A 96 7.24 -5.04 3.36
N PHE A 97 7.38 -3.74 3.66
CA PHE A 97 8.69 -3.09 3.77
C PHE A 97 9.57 -3.74 4.85
N ARG A 98 9.01 -4.14 6.01
CA ARG A 98 9.76 -4.83 7.06
C ARG A 98 10.27 -6.19 6.59
N TRP A 99 9.44 -6.94 5.87
CA TRP A 99 9.81 -8.24 5.33
C TRP A 99 10.93 -8.14 4.31
N VAL A 100 10.89 -7.13 3.43
CA VAL A 100 11.97 -6.87 2.46
C VAL A 100 13.30 -6.56 3.16
N LEU A 101 13.29 -5.74 4.20
CA LEU A 101 14.51 -5.43 4.95
C LEU A 101 15.09 -6.66 5.66
N ALA A 102 14.23 -7.48 6.27
CA ALA A 102 14.65 -8.75 6.88
C ALA A 102 15.25 -9.70 5.83
N MET A 103 14.64 -9.79 4.64
CA MET A 103 15.17 -10.60 3.54
C MET A 103 16.53 -10.09 3.04
N ASN A 104 16.71 -8.77 2.92
CA ASN A 104 18.01 -8.19 2.55
C ASN A 104 19.08 -8.49 3.61
N ARG A 105 18.73 -8.45 4.90
CA ARG A 105 19.64 -8.83 6.00
C ARG A 105 20.08 -10.30 5.90
N ILE A 106 19.17 -11.21 5.58
CA ILE A 106 19.53 -12.62 5.35
C ILE A 106 20.40 -12.76 4.11
N ARG A 107 20.15 -11.95 3.07
CA ARG A 107 20.98 -11.94 1.85
C ARG A 107 22.41 -11.46 2.14
N ASN A 108 22.58 -10.48 3.02
CA ASN A 108 23.89 -10.08 3.52
C ASN A 108 24.61 -11.27 4.19
N ALA A 109 23.91 -12.00 5.08
CA ALA A 109 24.48 -13.17 5.73
C ALA A 109 24.90 -14.29 4.75
N TYR A 110 24.20 -14.46 3.62
CA TYR A 110 24.66 -15.38 2.57
C TYR A 110 25.95 -14.92 1.90
N LEU A 111 26.10 -13.62 1.66
CA LEU A 111 27.30 -13.05 1.05
C LEU A 111 28.49 -13.01 2.01
N ASP A 112 28.25 -12.89 3.31
CA ASP A 112 29.30 -13.02 4.34
C ASP A 112 29.90 -14.43 4.35
N LEU A 113 29.07 -15.45 4.07
CA LEU A 113 29.51 -16.85 3.99
C LEU A 113 30.11 -17.20 2.62
N HIS A 114 29.54 -16.67 1.54
CA HIS A 114 29.89 -16.98 0.15
C HIS A 114 29.94 -15.70 -0.72
N PRO A 115 31.01 -14.90 -0.63
CA PRO A 115 31.14 -13.65 -1.37
C PRO A 115 31.08 -13.81 -2.89
N GLU A 116 31.52 -14.97 -3.40
CA GLU A 116 31.50 -15.33 -4.82
C GLU A 116 30.09 -15.34 -5.44
N LEU A 117 29.04 -15.37 -4.61
CA LEU A 117 27.65 -15.34 -5.06
C LEU A 117 27.15 -13.94 -5.38
N GLU A 118 27.87 -12.88 -4.99
CA GLU A 118 27.46 -11.48 -5.21
C GLU A 118 27.02 -11.18 -6.65
N PRO A 119 27.76 -11.60 -7.71
CA PRO A 119 27.35 -11.31 -9.09
C PRO A 119 26.05 -11.98 -9.52
N HIS A 120 25.55 -12.96 -8.77
CA HIS A 120 24.36 -13.73 -9.07
C HIS A 120 23.09 -13.13 -8.44
N PHE A 121 23.24 -12.16 -7.52
CA PHE A 121 22.11 -11.52 -6.85
C PHE A 121 21.71 -10.21 -7.53
N THR A 122 20.43 -10.10 -7.91
CA THR A 122 19.85 -8.89 -8.51
C THR A 122 19.24 -7.94 -7.49
N THR A 123 18.96 -8.45 -6.29
CA THR A 123 18.29 -7.72 -5.20
C THR A 123 19.30 -7.28 -4.15
N SER A 124 18.99 -6.24 -3.39
CA SER A 124 19.97 -5.61 -2.49
C SER A 124 20.34 -6.51 -1.32
N SER A 125 21.58 -6.42 -0.87
CA SER A 125 22.07 -7.01 0.39
C SER A 125 22.01 -6.02 1.56
N TYR A 126 21.63 -4.76 1.35
CA TYR A 126 21.58 -3.75 2.40
C TYR A 126 20.19 -3.68 3.05
N ASP A 127 20.15 -3.60 4.38
CA ASP A 127 18.91 -3.59 5.18
C ASP A 127 18.49 -2.16 5.58
N ASP A 128 18.64 -1.23 4.65
CA ASP A 128 18.21 0.15 4.76
C ASP A 128 17.18 0.53 3.70
N LEU A 129 16.62 1.73 3.81
CA LEU A 129 15.66 2.24 2.84
C LEU A 129 16.18 2.21 1.38
N PRO A 130 17.43 2.61 1.06
CA PRO A 130 18.00 2.39 -0.28
C PRO A 130 17.91 0.94 -0.76
N GLY A 131 18.38 -0.01 0.05
CA GLY A 131 18.41 -1.41 -0.32
C GLY A 131 17.02 -2.00 -0.48
N ALA A 132 16.07 -1.62 0.37
CA ALA A 132 14.68 -2.05 0.22
C ALA A 132 14.03 -1.54 -1.07
N LEU A 133 14.25 -0.26 -1.42
CA LEU A 133 13.73 0.30 -2.66
C LEU A 133 14.32 -0.40 -3.90
N GLN A 134 15.62 -0.71 -3.89
CA GLN A 134 16.26 -1.50 -4.94
C GLN A 134 15.63 -2.91 -5.05
N THR A 135 15.44 -3.61 -3.93
CA THR A 135 14.80 -4.93 -3.92
C THR A 135 13.35 -4.89 -4.41
N LEU A 136 12.64 -3.79 -4.18
CA LEU A 136 11.29 -3.54 -4.69
C LEU A 136 11.26 -3.05 -6.15
N GLY A 137 12.42 -2.80 -6.78
CA GLY A 137 12.49 -2.24 -8.13
C GLY A 137 12.01 -0.78 -8.22
N ILE A 138 11.99 -0.05 -7.10
CA ILE A 138 11.55 1.34 -7.03
C ILE A 138 12.77 2.24 -7.24
N GLU A 139 12.86 2.85 -8.42
CA GLU A 139 13.90 3.82 -8.74
C GLU A 139 13.81 5.10 -7.87
N ARG A 140 14.93 5.56 -7.34
CA ARG A 140 15.03 6.80 -6.54
C ARG A 140 14.95 8.08 -7.37
N THR A 141 14.91 7.98 -8.70
CA THR A 141 15.27 9.04 -9.64
C THR A 141 14.23 10.17 -9.78
N GLY A 142 13.14 10.16 -9.02
CA GLY A 142 12.08 11.17 -9.10
C GLY A 142 11.76 11.83 -7.76
N ALA A 143 12.72 12.57 -7.19
CA ALA A 143 12.52 13.37 -5.98
C ALA A 143 11.70 14.67 -6.22
N ASP A 144 10.83 14.69 -7.23
CA ASP A 144 9.84 15.74 -7.37
C ASP A 144 8.61 15.40 -6.53
N ARG A 145 8.18 16.35 -5.69
CA ARG A 145 6.98 16.21 -4.83
C ARG A 145 5.73 15.80 -5.61
N LEU A 146 5.66 16.09 -6.92
CA LEU A 146 4.60 15.65 -7.82
C LEU A 146 4.77 14.18 -8.23
N GLY A 147 5.97 13.76 -8.60
CA GLY A 147 6.30 12.37 -8.92
C GLY A 147 5.98 11.42 -7.77
N SER A 148 6.22 11.83 -6.51
CA SER A 148 5.87 11.00 -5.35
C SER A 148 4.36 10.84 -5.13
N VAL A 149 3.55 11.81 -5.56
CA VAL A 149 2.08 11.73 -5.47
C VAL A 149 1.53 10.84 -6.57
N PHE A 150 1.99 11.01 -7.81
CA PHE A 150 1.61 10.13 -8.93
C PHE A 150 2.07 8.68 -8.70
N HIS A 151 3.24 8.46 -8.13
CA HIS A 151 3.70 7.12 -7.76
C HIS A 151 2.86 6.54 -6.61
N GLY A 152 2.52 7.36 -5.61
CA GLY A 152 1.59 6.96 -4.54
C GLY A 152 0.21 6.56 -5.06
N LEU A 153 -0.29 7.25 -6.08
CA LEU A 153 -1.57 6.93 -6.75
C LEU A 153 -1.52 5.60 -7.51
N GLN A 154 -0.36 5.19 -8.02
CA GLN A 154 -0.19 3.90 -8.70
C GLN A 154 -0.18 2.72 -7.73
N THR A 155 -0.02 2.97 -6.43
CA THR A 155 -0.11 1.91 -5.42
C THR A 155 -1.57 1.51 -5.17
N LEU A 156 -1.78 0.25 -4.78
CA LEU A 156 -3.10 -0.27 -4.40
C LEU A 156 -3.86 0.64 -3.39
N PRO A 157 -3.27 1.06 -2.24
CA PRO A 157 -3.96 1.98 -1.33
C PRO A 157 -4.21 3.37 -1.93
N GLY A 158 -3.35 3.85 -2.83
CA GLY A 158 -3.53 5.13 -3.51
C GLY A 158 -4.74 5.15 -4.44
N MET A 159 -4.83 4.16 -5.35
CA MET A 159 -6.00 4.00 -6.22
C MET A 159 -7.28 3.83 -5.41
N LEU A 160 -7.24 3.02 -4.34
CA LEU A 160 -8.40 2.83 -3.48
C LEU A 160 -8.81 4.13 -2.78
N SER A 161 -7.85 4.93 -2.32
CA SER A 161 -8.12 6.24 -1.69
C SER A 161 -8.85 7.19 -2.64
N VAL A 162 -8.54 7.15 -3.95
CA VAL A 162 -9.28 7.93 -4.96
C VAL A 162 -10.74 7.46 -5.04
N ILE A 163 -10.99 6.15 -5.09
CA ILE A 163 -12.35 5.59 -5.12
C ILE A 163 -13.13 6.01 -3.87
N VAL A 164 -12.52 5.89 -2.69
CA VAL A 164 -13.12 6.28 -1.41
C VAL A 164 -13.40 7.78 -1.36
N ALA A 165 -12.48 8.62 -1.86
CA ALA A 165 -12.70 10.05 -1.96
C ALA A 165 -13.86 10.39 -2.92
N SER A 166 -14.03 9.65 -4.02
CA SER A 166 -15.15 9.83 -4.95
C SER A 166 -16.49 9.54 -4.28
N VAL A 167 -16.55 8.55 -3.39
CA VAL A 167 -17.74 8.27 -2.57
C VAL A 167 -18.05 9.45 -1.64
N ALA A 168 -17.05 10.04 -1.00
CA ALA A 168 -17.24 11.25 -0.18
C ALA A 168 -17.74 12.44 -1.01
N GLY A 169 -17.23 12.63 -2.22
CA GLY A 169 -17.74 13.62 -3.17
C GLY A 169 -19.21 13.37 -3.54
N ALA A 170 -19.58 12.13 -3.83
CA ALA A 170 -20.98 11.77 -4.13
C ALA A 170 -21.92 12.10 -2.96
N ILE A 171 -21.50 11.84 -1.72
CA ILE A 171 -22.26 12.22 -0.52
C ILE A 171 -22.43 13.74 -0.44
N GLY A 172 -21.36 14.52 -0.68
CA GLY A 172 -21.43 15.99 -0.68
C GLY A 172 -22.38 16.55 -1.75
N GLY A 173 -22.43 15.92 -2.92
CA GLY A 173 -23.40 16.24 -3.98
C GLY A 173 -24.83 15.91 -3.55
N LEU A 174 -25.08 14.71 -3.02
CA LEU A 174 -26.41 14.27 -2.56
C LEU A 174 -26.96 15.14 -1.43
N ILE A 175 -26.11 15.59 -0.50
CA ILE A 175 -26.51 16.52 0.56
C ILE A 175 -26.99 17.84 -0.06
N ALA A 176 -26.24 18.40 -1.03
CA ALA A 176 -26.64 19.63 -1.70
C ALA A 176 -27.98 19.48 -2.46
N ILE A 177 -28.18 18.33 -3.14
CA ILE A 177 -29.47 17.99 -3.78
C ILE A 177 -30.59 17.95 -2.73
N GLY A 178 -30.36 17.33 -1.59
CA GLY A 178 -31.34 17.23 -0.50
C GLY A 178 -31.80 18.59 0.06
N PHE A 179 -30.96 19.62 -0.04
CA PHE A 179 -31.29 20.99 0.32
C PHE A 179 -31.88 21.83 -0.83
N GLY A 180 -32.15 21.22 -1.99
CA GLY A 180 -32.68 21.92 -3.16
C GLY A 180 -31.69 22.88 -3.81
N ALA A 181 -30.38 22.64 -3.64
CA ALA A 181 -29.35 23.49 -4.21
C ALA A 181 -29.33 23.40 -5.76
N PRO A 182 -28.95 24.49 -6.46
CA PRO A 182 -28.82 24.45 -7.91
C PRO A 182 -27.67 23.53 -8.35
N VAL A 183 -27.73 23.04 -9.59
CA VAL A 183 -26.75 22.08 -10.15
C VAL A 183 -25.30 22.52 -9.97
N VAL A 184 -25.01 23.81 -10.11
CA VAL A 184 -23.67 24.36 -9.91
C VAL A 184 -23.17 24.12 -8.48
N VAL A 185 -24.03 24.31 -7.47
CA VAL A 185 -23.67 24.08 -6.06
C VAL A 185 -23.46 22.59 -5.81
N VAL A 186 -24.31 21.71 -6.38
CA VAL A 186 -24.16 20.25 -6.28
C VAL A 186 -22.81 19.78 -6.85
N LEU A 187 -22.42 20.29 -8.01
CA LEU A 187 -21.13 19.97 -8.62
C LEU A 187 -19.96 20.47 -7.76
N LEU A 188 -20.05 21.70 -7.26
CA LEU A 188 -19.02 22.28 -6.41
C LEU A 188 -18.88 21.52 -5.08
N THR A 189 -19.97 21.18 -4.40
CA THR A 189 -19.90 20.42 -3.15
C THR A 189 -19.35 19.01 -3.38
N GLY A 190 -19.69 18.38 -4.50
CA GLY A 190 -19.13 17.08 -4.87
C GLY A 190 -17.63 17.13 -5.15
N ILE A 191 -17.16 18.11 -5.94
CA ILE A 191 -15.73 18.30 -6.23
C ILE A 191 -14.97 18.65 -4.94
N ILE A 192 -15.48 19.57 -4.13
CA ILE A 192 -14.87 19.97 -2.87
C ILE A 192 -14.79 18.77 -1.92
N GLY A 193 -15.88 18.00 -1.79
CA GLY A 193 -15.91 16.80 -0.95
C GLY A 193 -14.87 15.76 -1.39
N PHE A 194 -14.77 15.51 -2.71
CA PHE A 194 -13.74 14.64 -3.28
C PHE A 194 -12.33 15.15 -2.95
N VAL A 195 -12.03 16.41 -3.26
CA VAL A 195 -10.69 16.99 -3.06
C VAL A 195 -10.30 16.96 -1.59
N ILE A 196 -11.20 17.34 -0.68
CA ILE A 196 -10.93 17.31 0.77
C ILE A 196 -10.65 15.87 1.22
N ALA A 197 -11.52 14.92 0.90
CA ALA A 197 -11.35 13.52 1.30
C ALA A 197 -10.05 12.92 0.74
N PHE A 198 -9.74 13.19 -0.53
CA PHE A 198 -8.50 12.76 -1.18
C PHE A 198 -7.27 13.34 -0.48
N LEU A 199 -7.26 14.65 -0.21
CA LEU A 199 -6.16 15.30 0.48
C LEU A 199 -5.98 14.77 1.91
N LEU A 200 -7.06 14.53 2.64
CA LEU A 200 -7.01 13.94 3.98
C LEU A 200 -6.38 12.55 3.94
N LEU A 201 -6.84 11.68 3.05
CA LEU A 201 -6.27 10.33 2.88
C LEU A 201 -4.80 10.39 2.43
N ALA A 202 -4.44 11.26 1.50
CA ALA A 202 -3.08 11.43 1.02
C ALA A 202 -2.13 12.01 2.09
N VAL A 203 -2.61 12.93 2.92
CA VAL A 203 -1.83 13.49 4.04
C VAL A 203 -1.66 12.45 5.14
N TRP A 204 -2.75 11.75 5.51
CA TRP A 204 -2.70 10.66 6.46
C TRP A 204 -1.72 9.58 6.02
N GLY A 205 -1.77 9.20 4.74
CA GLY A 205 -0.88 8.20 4.20
C GLY A 205 0.58 8.60 4.19
N ARG A 206 0.88 9.86 3.81
CA ARG A 206 2.24 10.39 3.89
C ARG A 206 2.77 10.45 5.33
N ARG A 207 1.93 10.77 6.31
CA ARG A 207 2.32 10.77 7.73
C ARG A 207 2.64 9.36 8.22
N ALA A 208 1.81 8.38 7.85
CA ALA A 208 2.01 6.98 8.23
C ALA A 208 3.31 6.38 7.67
N VAL A 209 3.76 6.81 6.49
CA VAL A 209 5.05 6.39 5.90
C VAL A 209 6.24 7.08 6.59
N ARG A 210 6.09 8.34 7.04
CA ARG A 210 7.17 9.09 7.69
C ARG A 210 7.48 8.63 9.11
N SER A 211 6.53 8.03 9.81
CA SER A 211 6.79 7.36 11.08
C SER A 211 7.46 6.01 10.81
N LEU A 212 8.76 6.05 10.51
CA LEU A 212 9.59 4.84 10.48
C LEU A 212 9.67 4.28 11.90
N ASP A 213 9.22 3.03 12.06
CA ASP A 213 9.24 2.32 13.33
C ASP A 213 10.69 2.17 13.84
N PRO A 214 10.98 2.45 15.13
CA PRO A 214 12.30 2.24 15.73
C PRO A 214 12.90 0.84 15.50
N GLY A 215 12.06 -0.18 15.24
CA GLY A 215 12.51 -1.53 14.89
C GLY A 215 13.17 -1.68 13.50
N LEU A 216 13.13 -0.64 12.66
CA LEU A 216 13.70 -0.60 11.31
C LEU A 216 15.14 -0.07 11.27
N GLN A 217 15.85 -0.02 12.40
CA GLN A 217 17.25 0.40 12.39
C GLN A 217 18.10 -0.54 11.50
N PRO A 218 18.75 -0.02 10.45
CA PRO A 218 19.62 -0.81 9.60
C PRO A 218 20.78 -1.37 10.41
N ARG A 219 21.10 -2.66 10.22
CA ARG A 219 22.31 -3.29 10.77
C ARG A 219 23.44 -3.31 9.75
N PHE A 220 23.09 -3.36 8.47
CA PHE A 220 23.96 -3.41 7.31
C PHE A 220 23.52 -2.33 6.31
N PRO A 221 23.78 -1.04 6.60
CA PRO A 221 23.40 0.07 5.74
C PRO A 221 24.22 0.10 4.45
N SER A 222 23.64 0.65 3.39
CA SER A 222 24.29 0.93 2.12
C SER A 222 25.45 1.92 2.32
N PRO A 223 26.55 1.81 1.53
CA PRO A 223 27.63 2.79 1.57
C PRO A 223 27.11 4.21 1.29
N PRO A 224 27.63 5.25 1.97
CA PRO A 224 27.24 6.62 1.69
C PRO A 224 27.57 6.94 0.23
N LYS A 225 26.61 7.55 -0.48
CA LYS A 225 26.82 8.00 -1.86
C LYS A 225 28.00 9.00 -1.86
N PRO A 226 29.05 8.80 -2.68
CA PRO A 226 30.14 9.76 -2.76
C PRO A 226 29.58 11.13 -3.16
N PRO A 227 30.12 12.24 -2.63
CA PRO A 227 29.67 13.56 -3.01
C PRO A 227 29.80 13.68 -4.52
N THR A 228 28.69 14.03 -5.17
CA THR A 228 28.66 14.28 -6.61
C THR A 228 29.57 15.46 -6.90
N SER A 229 30.72 15.21 -7.53
CA SER A 229 31.57 16.22 -8.14
C SER A 229 30.88 16.89 -9.32
#